data_AF-A0A3D3KUP4-F1
#
_entry.id   AF-A0A3D3KUP4-F1
#
_cell.length_a   1.000
_cell.length_b   1.000
_cell.length_c   1.000
_cell.angle_alpha   90.00
_cell.angle_beta   90.00
_cell.angle_gamma   90.00
#
_symmetry.space_group_name_H-M   'P 1'
#
loop_
_entity.id
_entity.type
_entity.pdbx_description
1 polymer ?
#
loop_
_entity_poly.entity_id
_entity_poly.type
_entity_poly.pdbx_seq_one_letter_code
_entity_poly.pdbx_strand_id
1 'polypeptide(L)' 'IGHNGHLAFNEPGSALDSRTRVEVLTERTREANARYFSAPEEVPLRCITQ' A
#
# COMPACT_ATOMS: atom_id res chain seq x y z
N ILE A 1 2.46 -8.81 8.09
CA ILE A 1 1.51 -7.95 8.83
C ILE A 1 2.26 -6.67 9.16
N GLY A 2 1.71 -5.52 8.74
CA GLY A 2 2.31 -4.21 8.99
C GLY A 2 2.13 -3.73 10.42
N HIS A 3 2.81 -2.64 10.78
CA HIS A 3 2.74 -2.05 12.13
C HIS A 3 1.32 -1.62 12.55
N ASN A 4 0.47 -1.26 11.58
CA ASN A 4 -0.95 -0.92 11.80
C ASN A 4 -1.90 -2.12 11.60
N GLY A 5 -1.37 -3.34 11.47
CA GLY A 5 -2.16 -4.55 11.23
C GLY A 5 -2.48 -4.85 9.76
N HIS A 6 -2.03 -4.03 8.80
CA HIS A 6 -2.31 -4.29 7.38
C HIS A 6 -1.71 -5.62 6.88
N LEU A 7 -2.36 -6.21 5.88
CA LEU A 7 -1.86 -7.37 5.14
C LEU A 7 -1.79 -7.02 3.65
N ALA A 8 -0.63 -7.28 3.02
CA ALA A 8 -0.34 -6.76 1.68
C ALA A 8 -0.61 -5.25 1.62
N PHE A 9 -1.36 -4.76 0.64
CA PHE A 9 -1.79 -3.35 0.58
C PHE A 9 -3.22 -3.12 1.09
N ASN A 10 -3.78 -4.06 1.86
CA ASN A 10 -5.06 -3.86 2.54
C ASN A 10 -4.86 -3.04 3.82
N GLU A 11 -4.96 -1.73 3.69
CA GLU A 11 -4.90 -0.79 4.80
C GLU A 11 -6.12 -0.90 5.72
N PRO A 12 -6.04 -0.41 6.97
CA PRO A 12 -7.19 -0.35 7.87
C PRO A 12 -8.40 0.30 7.20
N GLY A 13 -9.55 -0.36 7.27
CA GLY A 13 -10.79 0.05 6.58
C GLY A 13 -11.08 -0.72 5.29
N SER A 14 -10.13 -1.52 4.80
CA SER A 14 -10.39 -2.48 3.71
C SER A 14 -11.46 -3.50 4.13
N ALA A 15 -12.35 -3.87 3.20
CA ALA A 15 -13.37 -4.88 3.46
C ALA A 15 -12.74 -6.26 3.75
N LEU A 16 -13.28 -6.97 4.75
CA LEU A 16 -12.75 -8.27 5.19
C LEU A 16 -12.93 -9.38 4.15
N ASP A 17 -13.92 -9.24 3.28
CA ASP A 17 -14.25 -10.15 2.17
C ASP A 17 -13.74 -9.61 0.81
N SER A 18 -12.82 -8.65 0.85
CA SER A 18 -12.26 -8.06 -0.36
C SER A 18 -11.56 -9.09 -1.25
N ARG A 19 -11.56 -8.78 -2.55
CA ARG A 19 -10.91 -9.57 -3.61
C ARG A 19 -9.77 -8.75 -4.21
N THR A 20 -9.08 -9.37 -5.15
CA THR A 20 -8.07 -8.70 -5.97
C THR A 20 -8.62 -7.43 -6.61
N ARG A 21 -8.01 -6.29 -6.31
CA ARG A 21 -8.44 -4.98 -6.80
C ARG A 21 -7.27 -4.01 -6.93
N VAL A 22 -7.52 -2.88 -7.58
CA VAL A 22 -6.62 -1.74 -7.56
C VAL A 22 -6.84 -0.95 -6.27
N GLU A 23 -5.76 -0.66 -5.56
CA GLU A 23 -5.78 0.20 -4.37
C GLU A 23 -4.88 1.41 -4.53
N VAL A 24 -5.26 2.52 -3.88
CA VAL A 24 -4.44 3.73 -3.81
C VAL A 24 -3.51 3.60 -2.62
N LEU A 25 -2.21 3.77 -2.85
CA LEU A 25 -1.23 3.69 -1.76
C LEU A 25 -1.37 4.92 -0.86
N THR A 26 -1.44 4.67 0.45
CA THR A 26 -1.40 5.75 1.45
C THR A 26 -0.04 6.45 1.41
N GLU A 27 -0.01 7.72 1.81
CA GLU A 27 1.24 8.50 1.89
C GLU A 27 2.28 7.79 2.77
N ARG A 28 1.87 7.30 3.95
CA ARG A 28 2.72 6.51 4.85
C ARG A 28 3.31 5.27 4.17
N THR A 29 2.52 4.55 3.37
CA THR A 29 3.00 3.38 2.63
C THR A 29 3.95 3.78 1.50
N ARG A 30 3.74 4.92 0.85
CA ARG A 30 4.70 5.45 -0.13
C ARG A 30 6.02 5.86 0.52
N GLU A 31 5.97 6.58 1.65
CA GLU A 31 7.14 6.98 2.43
C GLU A 31 7.95 5.76 2.90
N ALA A 32 7.28 4.73 3.44
CA ALA A 32 7.95 3.52 3.90
C ALA A 32 8.65 2.75 2.77
N ASN A 33 8.13 2.83 1.54
CA ASN A 33 8.70 2.20 0.36
C ASN A 33 9.71 3.07 -0.38
N ALA A 34 9.78 4.37 -0.11
CA ALA A 34 10.67 5.31 -0.82
C ALA A 34 12.15 4.88 -0.77
N ARG A 35 12.56 4.16 0.28
CA ARG A 35 13.91 3.57 0.40
C ARG A 35 14.29 2.58 -0.72
N TYR A 36 13.33 2.10 -1.50
CA TYR A 36 13.54 1.18 -2.62
C TYR A 36 13.59 1.87 -3.99
N PHE A 37 13.43 3.20 -4.03
CA PHE A 37 13.38 4.00 -5.25
C PHE A 37 14.49 5.06 -5.24
N SER A 38 14.88 5.57 -6.41
CA SER A 38 15.92 6.59 -6.50
C SER A 38 15.43 7.96 -6.04
N ALA A 39 14.12 8.23 -6.16
CA ALA A 39 13.49 9.43 -5.63
C ALA A 39 12.05 9.16 -5.12
N PRO A 40 11.53 9.93 -4.14
CA PRO A 40 10.18 9.74 -3.60
C PRO A 40 9.05 9.84 -4.64
N GLU A 41 9.26 10.61 -5.71
CA GLU A 41 8.27 10.83 -6.78
C GLU A 41 8.13 9.60 -7.67
N GLU A 42 9.14 8.72 -7.70
CA GLU A 42 9.12 7.46 -8.46
C GLU A 42 8.29 6.37 -7.78
N VAL A 43 7.91 6.56 -6.51
CA VAL A 43 7.07 5.60 -5.79
C VAL A 43 5.66 5.64 -6.38
N PRO A 44 5.14 4.50 -6.91
CA PRO A 44 3.82 4.44 -7.53
C PRO A 44 2.69 4.95 -6.64
N LEU A 45 1.61 5.45 -7.26
CA LEU A 45 0.41 5.91 -6.54
C LEU A 45 -0.60 4.79 -6.29
N ARG A 46 -0.55 3.71 -7.08
CA ARG A 46 -1.53 2.63 -7.06
C ARG A 46 -0.85 1.28 -7.14
N CYS A 47 -1.51 0.26 -6.61
CA CYS A 47 -1.08 -1.13 -6.67
C CYS A 47 -2.26 -2.05 -7.01
N ILE A 48 -1.95 -3.32 -7.30
CA ILE A 48 -2.93 -4.41 -7.31
C ILE A 48 -2.66 -5.26 -6.08
N THR A 49 -3.68 -5.52 -5.26
CA THR A 49 -3.57 -6.33 -4.04
C THR A 49 -4.69 -7.35 -3.98
N GLN A 50 -4.43 -8.51 -3.36
CA GLN A 50 -5.44 -9.52 -3.03
C GLN A 50 -6.22 -9.13 -1.79
#